data_AF-A0A3S1URY4-F1
#
_entry.id   AF-A0A3S1URY4-F1
#
_cell.length_a   1.000
_cell.length_b   1.000
_cell.length_c   1.000
_cell.angle_alpha   90.00
_cell.angle_beta   90.00
_cell.angle_gamma   90.00
#
_symmetry.space_group_name_H-M   'P 1'
#
loop_
_entity.id
_entity.type
_entity.pdbx_description
1 polymer ?
#
loop_
_entity_poly.entity_id
_entity_poly.type
_entity_poly.pdbx_seq_one_letter_code
_entity_poly.pdbx_strand_id
1 'polypeptide(L)'
;MAWTRLKEFVEIPLNGLTQPTRSDWIFALRTVSAGLIALLAAYALNLDHPQWAMMTVFIVAQPVAGMVLAKGFYRLLGTLAGGLAAIGITSLFGTNPWVLVTALAVWIGICTLV
;
A
#
# COMPACT_ATOMS: atom_id res chain seq x y z
N MET A 1 7.53 17.92 -36.24
CA MET A 1 7.33 16.47 -36.01
C MET A 1 7.10 16.09 -34.53
N ALA A 2 6.89 17.04 -33.61
CA ALA A 2 6.55 16.76 -32.20
C ALA A 2 5.04 16.84 -31.90
N TRP A 3 4.30 17.59 -32.71
CA TRP A 3 2.87 17.85 -32.53
C TRP A 3 1.97 16.61 -32.75
N THR A 4 2.37 15.73 -33.68
CA THR A 4 1.67 14.47 -33.94
C THR A 4 1.81 13.48 -32.79
N ARG A 5 3.01 13.39 -32.17
CA ARG A 5 3.27 12.54 -31.01
C ARG A 5 2.48 12.97 -29.77
N LEU A 6 2.33 14.27 -29.55
CA LEU A 6 1.51 14.78 -28.44
C LEU A 6 0.02 14.46 -28.61
N LYS A 7 -0.52 14.56 -29.84
CA LYS A 7 -1.89 14.12 -30.12
C LYS A 7 -2.03 12.61 -29.94
N GLU A 8 -1.08 11.81 -30.39
CA GLU A 8 -1.05 10.36 -30.20
C GLU A 8 -1.04 9.97 -28.71
N PHE A 9 -0.38 10.75 -27.84
CA PHE A 9 -0.39 10.59 -26.36
C PHE A 9 -1.71 11.00 -25.69
N VAL A 10 -2.40 11.99 -26.23
CA VAL A 10 -3.69 12.48 -25.71
C VAL A 10 -4.87 11.65 -26.26
N GLU A 11 -4.71 11.10 -27.46
CA GLU A 11 -5.65 10.19 -28.15
C GLU A 11 -5.40 8.71 -27.76
N ILE A 12 -4.44 8.42 -26.86
CA ILE A 12 -4.36 7.15 -26.11
C ILE A 12 -5.76 6.87 -25.54
N PRO A 13 -6.30 5.67 -25.75
CA PRO A 13 -7.68 5.49 -26.18
C PRO A 13 -8.66 5.79 -25.05
N LEU A 14 -9.15 7.02 -24.98
CA LEU A 14 -10.34 7.38 -24.20
C LEU A 14 -11.54 6.48 -24.56
N ASN A 15 -11.56 5.94 -25.78
CA ASN A 15 -12.56 5.00 -26.29
C ASN A 15 -12.39 3.54 -25.79
N GLY A 16 -11.23 3.17 -25.25
CA GLY A 16 -10.94 1.83 -24.71
C GLY A 16 -11.07 1.72 -23.19
N LEU A 17 -11.15 2.85 -22.49
CA LEU A 17 -11.33 2.94 -21.02
C LEU A 17 -12.79 2.73 -20.57
N THR A 18 -13.75 2.83 -21.49
CA THR A 18 -15.19 2.89 -21.20
C THR A 18 -15.92 1.56 -21.37
N GLN A 19 -15.21 0.47 -21.68
CA GLN A 19 -15.79 -0.87 -21.69
C GLN A 19 -15.23 -1.70 -20.53
N PRO A 20 -15.56 -1.35 -19.26
CA PRO A 20 -15.20 -2.19 -18.13
C PRO A 20 -15.81 -3.58 -18.34
N THR A 21 -14.97 -4.60 -18.35
CA THR A 21 -15.42 -5.97 -18.46
C THR A 21 -16.20 -6.32 -17.19
N ARG A 22 -17.15 -7.27 -17.27
CA ARG A 22 -17.91 -7.74 -16.11
C ARG A 22 -16.99 -8.16 -14.94
N SER A 23 -15.80 -8.67 -15.24
CA SER A 23 -14.77 -9.03 -14.26
C SER A 23 -14.21 -7.83 -13.50
N ASP A 24 -14.01 -6.69 -14.17
CA ASP A 24 -13.47 -5.46 -13.56
C ASP A 24 -14.45 -4.87 -12.54
N TRP A 25 -15.75 -4.90 -12.86
CA TRP A 25 -16.81 -4.48 -11.93
C TRP A 25 -16.87 -5.37 -10.69
N ILE A 26 -16.78 -6.69 -10.86
CA ILE A 26 -16.78 -7.64 -9.74
C ILE A 26 -15.54 -7.43 -8.86
N PHE A 27 -14.37 -7.22 -9.48
CA PHE A 27 -13.14 -6.93 -8.76
C PHE A 27 -13.23 -5.61 -7.98
N ALA A 28 -13.71 -4.55 -8.60
CA ALA A 28 -13.88 -3.25 -7.96
C ALA A 28 -14.85 -3.34 -6.77
N LEU A 29 -16.02 -3.96 -6.96
CA LEU A 29 -17.01 -4.11 -5.90
C LEU A 29 -16.49 -4.94 -4.73
N ARG A 30 -15.78 -6.04 -5.00
CA ARG A 30 -15.15 -6.87 -3.97
C ARG A 30 -14.05 -6.13 -3.21
N THR A 31 -13.26 -5.32 -3.92
CA THR A 31 -12.16 -4.56 -3.30
C THR A 31 -12.69 -3.41 -2.45
N VAL A 32 -13.70 -2.69 -2.93
CA VAL A 32 -14.35 -1.61 -2.18
C VAL A 32 -15.06 -2.14 -0.94
N SER A 33 -15.79 -3.26 -1.06
CA SER A 33 -16.44 -3.88 0.11
C SER A 33 -15.42 -4.38 1.13
N ALA A 34 -14.33 -5.01 0.69
CA ALA A 34 -13.23 -5.40 1.58
C ALA A 34 -12.58 -4.18 2.27
N GLY A 35 -12.37 -3.08 1.54
CA GLY A 35 -11.82 -1.84 2.09
C GLY A 35 -12.74 -1.20 3.14
N LEU A 36 -14.05 -1.18 2.90
CA LEU A 36 -15.05 -0.71 3.86
C LEU A 36 -15.10 -1.58 5.10
N ILE A 37 -15.05 -2.91 4.95
CA ILE A 37 -15.02 -3.85 6.09
C ILE A 37 -13.74 -3.62 6.92
N ALA A 38 -12.59 -3.45 6.28
CA ALA A 38 -11.34 -3.15 6.96
C ALA A 38 -11.40 -1.80 7.71
N LEU A 39 -12.04 -0.79 7.12
CA LEU A 39 -12.24 0.50 7.77
C LEU A 39 -13.17 0.39 8.98
N LEU A 40 -14.30 -0.31 8.85
CA LEU A 40 -15.23 -0.57 9.96
C LEU A 40 -14.54 -1.35 11.08
N ALA A 41 -13.73 -2.34 10.75
CA ALA A 41 -12.92 -3.07 11.72
C ALA A 41 -11.92 -2.12 12.42
N ALA A 42 -11.24 -1.25 11.69
CA ALA A 42 -10.31 -0.29 12.28
C ALA A 42 -10.99 0.70 13.24
N TYR A 43 -12.21 1.15 12.90
CA TYR A 43 -13.05 1.95 13.81
C TYR A 43 -13.48 1.14 15.03
N ALA A 44 -13.86 -0.12 14.88
CA ALA A 44 -14.24 -0.99 15.99
C ALA A 44 -13.07 -1.23 16.97
N LEU A 45 -11.83 -1.32 16.46
CA LEU A 45 -10.62 -1.44 17.26
C LEU A 45 -10.12 -0.10 17.85
N ASN A 46 -10.81 1.03 17.59
CA ASN A 46 -10.39 2.38 18.02
C ASN A 46 -8.93 2.73 17.67
N LEU A 47 -8.46 2.37 16.47
CA LEU A 47 -7.13 2.80 16.02
C LEU A 47 -7.09 4.33 15.80
N ASP A 48 -5.98 4.98 16.18
CA ASP A 48 -5.76 6.42 15.97
C ASP A 48 -5.87 6.84 14.50
N HIS A 49 -5.52 5.93 13.59
CA HIS A 49 -5.47 6.22 12.15
C HIS A 49 -6.13 5.11 11.31
N PRO A 50 -7.47 5.07 11.25
CA PRO A 50 -8.20 4.01 10.54
C PRO A 50 -7.99 4.03 9.01
N GLN A 51 -7.62 5.19 8.46
CA GLN A 51 -7.33 5.38 7.04
C GLN A 51 -6.21 4.46 6.51
N TRP A 52 -5.22 4.08 7.34
CA TRP A 52 -4.15 3.18 6.90
C TRP A 52 -4.64 1.76 6.63
N ALA A 53 -5.60 1.27 7.41
CA ALA A 53 -6.16 -0.07 7.23
C ALA A 53 -6.81 -0.20 5.85
N MET A 54 -7.67 0.76 5.50
CA MET A 54 -8.31 0.82 4.17
C MET A 54 -7.29 0.95 3.05
N MET A 55 -6.27 1.81 3.20
CA MET A 55 -5.22 2.01 2.20
C MET A 55 -4.46 0.71 1.91
N THR A 56 -4.21 -0.14 2.92
CA THR A 56 -3.51 -1.41 2.71
C THR A 56 -4.29 -2.37 1.80
N VAL A 57 -5.62 -2.39 1.92
CA VAL A 57 -6.50 -3.24 1.10
C VAL A 57 -6.37 -2.85 -0.37
N PHE A 58 -6.42 -1.55 -0.68
CA PHE A 58 -6.27 -1.07 -2.06
C PHE A 58 -4.87 -1.32 -2.62
N ILE A 59 -3.82 -1.21 -1.81
CA ILE A 59 -2.45 -1.48 -2.26
C ILE A 59 -2.26 -2.97 -2.61
N VAL A 60 -2.89 -3.86 -1.84
CA VAL A 60 -2.76 -5.32 -2.02
C VAL A 60 -3.76 -5.87 -3.04
N ALA A 61 -4.81 -5.12 -3.37
CA ALA A 61 -5.81 -5.52 -4.36
C ALA A 61 -5.17 -5.80 -5.74
N GLN A 62 -5.45 -6.99 -6.27
CA GLN A 62 -5.00 -7.48 -7.57
C GLN A 62 -6.15 -8.29 -8.18
N PRO A 63 -6.34 -8.25 -9.52
CA PRO A 63 -7.43 -8.96 -10.19
C PRO A 63 -7.32 -10.49 -10.03
N VAL A 64 -6.12 -11.00 -9.79
CA VAL A 64 -5.86 -12.43 -9.59
C VAL A 64 -5.75 -12.74 -8.10
N ALA A 65 -6.65 -13.61 -7.61
CA ALA A 65 -6.76 -13.93 -6.18
C ALA A 65 -5.46 -14.46 -5.54
N GLY A 66 -4.69 -15.29 -6.25
CA GLY A 66 -3.42 -15.82 -5.74
C GLY A 66 -2.34 -14.74 -5.52
N MET A 67 -2.32 -13.72 -6.38
CA MET A 67 -1.37 -12.61 -6.26
C MET A 67 -1.70 -11.69 -5.08
N VAL A 68 -2.98 -11.50 -4.77
CA VAL A 68 -3.43 -10.73 -3.60
C VAL A 68 -2.90 -11.36 -2.31
N LEU A 69 -3.02 -12.68 -2.18
CA LEU A 69 -2.60 -13.38 -0.97
C LEU A 69 -1.09 -13.30 -0.77
N ALA A 70 -0.30 -13.55 -1.82
CA ALA A 70 1.15 -13.44 -1.77
C ALA A 70 1.59 -12.01 -1.40
N LYS A 71 1.07 -10.99 -2.10
CA LYS A 71 1.40 -9.58 -1.85
C LYS A 71 1.00 -9.12 -0.45
N GLY A 72 -0.16 -9.59 0.04
CA GLY A 72 -0.63 -9.33 1.40
C GLY A 72 0.28 -9.96 2.45
N PHE A 73 0.75 -11.18 2.23
CA PHE A 73 1.64 -11.88 3.15
C PHE A 73 2.99 -11.18 3.27
N TYR A 74 3.60 -10.76 2.16
CA TYR A 74 4.84 -9.97 2.18
C TYR A 74 4.66 -8.63 2.88
N ARG A 75 3.51 -7.96 2.70
CA ARG A 75 3.20 -6.71 3.41
C ARG A 75 3.10 -6.92 4.92
N LEU A 76 2.45 -8.01 5.36
CA LEU A 76 2.31 -8.34 6.77
C LEU A 76 3.68 -8.61 7.41
N LEU A 77 4.51 -9.44 6.77
CA LEU A 77 5.87 -9.73 7.23
C LEU A 77 6.73 -8.47 7.34
N GLY A 78 6.72 -7.60 6.32
CA GLY A 78 7.46 -6.34 6.35
C GLY A 78 6.98 -5.40 7.45
N THR A 79 5.67 -5.33 7.71
CA THR A 79 5.11 -4.50 8.78
C THR A 79 5.52 -5.01 10.16
N LEU A 80 5.50 -6.33 10.37
CA LEU A 80 5.93 -6.94 11.62
C LEU A 80 7.43 -6.74 11.86
N ALA A 81 8.26 -7.01 10.86
CA ALA A 81 9.71 -6.83 10.95
C ALA A 81 10.08 -5.35 11.20
N GLY A 82 9.47 -4.43 10.46
CA GLY A 82 9.67 -2.99 10.64
C GLY A 82 9.18 -2.50 12.01
N GLY A 83 8.03 -2.98 12.49
CA GLY A 83 7.49 -2.65 13.81
C GLY A 83 8.37 -3.13 14.95
N LEU A 84 8.87 -4.38 14.88
CA LEU A 84 9.80 -4.93 15.86
C LEU A 84 11.12 -4.14 15.89
N ALA A 85 11.66 -3.79 14.72
CA ALA A 85 12.85 -2.96 14.63
C ALA A 85 12.62 -1.56 15.19
N ALA A 86 11.48 -0.92 14.89
CA ALA A 86 11.12 0.39 15.42
C ALA A 86 11.02 0.39 16.95
N ILE A 87 10.38 -0.63 17.53
CA ILE A 87 10.31 -0.81 19.00
C ILE A 87 11.71 -1.00 19.58
N GLY A 88 12.55 -1.84 18.97
CA GLY A 88 13.91 -2.09 19.42
C GLY A 88 14.79 -0.82 19.39
N ILE A 89 14.75 -0.08 18.29
CA ILE A 89 15.50 1.17 18.12
C ILE A 89 15.02 2.22 19.13
N THR A 90 13.70 2.36 19.30
CA THR A 90 13.13 3.35 20.23
C THR A 90 13.45 3.01 21.69
N SER A 91 13.45 1.73 22.04
CA SER A 91 13.80 1.27 23.40
C SER A 91 15.26 1.57 23.76
N LEU A 92 16.20 1.35 22.83
CA LEU A 92 17.63 1.58 23.07
C LEU A 92 18.04 3.05 22.97
N PHE A 93 17.47 3.81 22.02
CA PHE A 93 17.95 5.14 21.64
C PHE A 93 16.91 6.25 21.81
N GLY A 94 15.75 5.98 22.41
CA GLY A 94 14.65 6.94 22.56
C GLY A 94 14.98 8.20 23.34
N THR A 95 16.03 8.19 24.17
CA THR A 95 16.47 9.34 24.96
C THR A 95 17.12 10.44 24.11
N ASN A 96 17.71 10.11 22.96
CA ASN A 96 18.50 11.06 22.17
C ASN A 96 18.00 11.14 20.70
N PRO A 97 17.30 12.22 20.31
CA PRO A 97 16.64 12.34 19.01
C PRO A 97 17.58 12.15 17.81
N TRP A 98 18.80 12.67 17.91
CA TRP A 98 19.79 12.56 16.84
C TRP A 98 20.18 11.11 16.55
N VAL A 99 20.42 10.32 17.61
CA VAL A 99 20.83 8.92 17.49
C VAL A 99 19.69 8.06 16.93
N LEU A 100 18.46 8.32 17.39
CA LEU A 100 17.25 7.63 16.90
C LEU A 100 17.04 7.86 15.39
N VAL A 101 17.18 9.10 14.92
CA VAL A 101 17.02 9.41 13.48
C VAL A 101 18.09 8.73 12.65
N THR A 102 19.36 8.76 13.08
CA THR A 102 20.43 8.03 12.36
C THR A 102 20.21 6.52 12.35
N ALA A 103 19.76 5.93 13.47
CA ALA A 103 19.48 4.50 13.56
C ALA A 103 18.33 4.09 12.63
N LEU A 104 17.24 4.87 12.59
CA LEU A 104 16.14 4.67 11.66
C LEU A 104 16.58 4.83 10.20
N ALA A 105 17.39 5.84 9.89
CA ALA A 105 17.89 6.07 8.54
C ALA A 105 18.77 4.91 8.05
N VAL A 106 19.67 4.40 8.90
CA VAL A 106 20.49 3.22 8.60
C VAL A 106 19.61 1.99 8.39
N TRP A 107 18.61 1.77 9.26
CA TRP A 107 17.68 0.65 9.12
C TRP A 107 16.91 0.70 7.79
N ILE A 108 16.32 1.86 7.45
CA ILE A 108 15.60 2.05 6.18
C ILE A 108 16.53 1.88 4.98
N GLY A 109 17.77 2.37 5.07
CA GLY A 109 18.79 2.18 4.04
C GLY A 109 19.12 0.70 3.81
N ILE A 110 19.25 -0.09 4.87
CA ILE A 110 19.46 -1.54 4.78
C ILE A 110 18.24 -2.24 4.17
N CYS A 111 17.02 -1.86 4.57
CA CYS A 111 15.79 -2.47 4.04
C CYS A 111 15.54 -2.18 2.56
N THR A 112 16.10 -1.11 2.01
CA THR A 112 15.91 -0.68 0.60
C THR A 112 17.03 -1.11 -0.34
N LEU A 113 18.10 -1.72 0.19
CA LEU A 113 19.24 -2.19 -0.60
C LEU A 113 18.97 -3.48 -1.42
N VAL A 114 17.73 -3.99 -1.44
CA VAL A 114 17.30 -5.21 -2.16
C VAL A 114 16.36 -4.86 -3.31
#